data_AF-A0A3Q1C599-F1
#
_entry.id   AF-A0A3Q1C599-F1
#
_cell.length_a   1.000
_cell.length_b   1.000
_cell.length_c   1.000
_cell.angle_alpha   90.00
_cell.angle_beta   90.00
_cell.angle_gamma   90.00
#
_symmetry.space_group_name_H-M   'P 1'
#
loop_
_entity.id
_entity.type
_entity.pdbx_description
1 polymer ?
#
loop_
_entity_poly.entity_id
_entity_poly.type
_entity_poly.pdbx_seq_one_letter_code
_entity_poly.pdbx_strand_id
1 'polypeptide(L)'
;MTSLTAKDKATVKAFWAQVSGKAADIGQDALGRMLIVYPQTKTYFAHWKDLGPNSAPVKKHGMTVMGGVADAVTKIDDLTAGLLNLSELHAFTLRIDPQNFKMTSLTAKDKATVKAFWAQVSGKAADIGKDALGRMLIVYPQTKTYFAHWKDLGPNSAPVKKHGMTVMGGVADAVTKIDDLTAGLLNLSELHAFTLRIDPQNFKILAHNILVVLAIMFPTEFTPEVHVCMDKFLAALARALAEKYR
;
A
#
# COMPACT_ATOMS: atom_id res chain seq x y z
N MET A 1 -11.62 2.90 -7.17
CA MET A 1 -10.40 3.38 -7.88
C MET A 1 -10.74 4.77 -8.38
N THR A 2 -10.00 5.80 -7.97
CA THR A 2 -10.09 7.09 -8.66
C THR A 2 -9.66 6.87 -10.11
N SER A 3 -10.63 6.91 -11.02
CA SER A 3 -10.41 6.69 -12.45
C SER A 3 -9.53 7.81 -13.00
N LEU A 4 -8.53 7.47 -13.82
CA LEU A 4 -7.74 8.44 -14.57
C LEU A 4 -8.67 9.48 -15.23
N THR A 5 -8.40 10.77 -15.03
CA THR A 5 -9.16 11.83 -15.70
C THR A 5 -8.93 11.77 -17.21
N ALA A 6 -9.79 12.42 -18.00
CA ALA A 6 -9.57 12.52 -19.45
C ALA A 6 -8.20 13.14 -19.79
N LYS A 7 -7.75 14.11 -18.98
CA LYS A 7 -6.42 14.73 -19.11
C LYS A 7 -5.32 13.71 -18.83
N ASP A 8 -5.43 12.94 -17.73
CA ASP A 8 -4.42 11.91 -17.40
C ASP A 8 -4.32 10.86 -18.50
N LYS A 9 -5.46 10.39 -19.00
CA LYS A 9 -5.51 9.42 -20.10
C LYS A 9 -4.83 9.95 -21.36
N ALA A 10 -5.12 11.21 -21.74
CA ALA A 10 -4.49 11.84 -22.89
C ALA A 10 -2.96 11.99 -22.70
N THR A 11 -2.53 12.41 -21.50
CA THR A 11 -1.11 12.50 -21.15
C THR A 11 -0.41 11.15 -21.25
N VAL A 12 -1.02 10.07 -20.72
CA VAL A 12 -0.46 8.72 -20.81
C VAL A 12 -0.34 8.24 -22.26
N LYS A 13 -1.40 8.43 -23.08
CA LYS A 13 -1.38 8.07 -24.51
C LYS A 13 -0.28 8.83 -25.27
N ALA A 14 -0.17 10.13 -25.05
CA ALA A 14 0.84 10.98 -25.70
C ALA A 14 2.27 10.57 -25.30
N PHE A 15 2.51 10.33 -24.02
CA PHE A 15 3.81 9.86 -23.54
C PHE A 15 4.15 8.49 -24.12
N TRP A 16 3.21 7.54 -24.10
CA TRP A 16 3.42 6.21 -24.66
C TRP A 16 3.83 6.25 -26.13
N ALA A 17 3.19 7.10 -26.94
CA ALA A 17 3.53 7.27 -28.34
C ALA A 17 4.99 7.71 -28.57
N GLN A 18 5.59 8.45 -27.62
CA GLN A 18 6.99 8.88 -27.70
C GLN A 18 7.98 7.77 -27.31
N VAL A 19 7.57 6.87 -26.41
CA VAL A 19 8.48 5.88 -25.81
C VAL A 19 8.29 4.45 -26.33
N SER A 20 7.19 4.17 -27.05
CA SER A 20 6.85 2.81 -27.51
C SER A 20 7.94 2.18 -28.38
N GLY A 21 8.66 2.98 -29.18
CA GLY A 21 9.79 2.52 -29.99
C GLY A 21 10.98 1.98 -29.16
N LYS A 22 11.03 2.30 -27.86
CA LYS A 22 12.06 1.82 -26.90
C LYS A 22 11.49 0.85 -25.87
N ALA A 23 10.28 0.32 -26.09
CA ALA A 23 9.60 -0.53 -25.11
C ALA A 23 10.45 -1.74 -24.68
N ALA A 24 11.18 -2.37 -25.61
CA ALA A 24 12.05 -3.50 -25.26
C ALA A 24 13.15 -3.13 -24.26
N ASP A 25 13.86 -2.02 -24.52
CA ASP A 25 14.95 -1.53 -23.66
C ASP A 25 14.42 -1.07 -22.30
N ILE A 26 13.29 -0.35 -22.29
CA ILE A 26 12.63 0.10 -21.06
C ILE A 26 12.19 -1.09 -20.21
N GLY A 27 11.59 -2.11 -20.82
CA GLY A 27 11.14 -3.32 -20.13
C GLY A 27 12.29 -4.11 -19.53
N GLN A 28 13.38 -4.26 -20.28
CA GLN A 28 14.59 -4.90 -19.78
C GLN A 28 15.17 -4.13 -18.58
N ASP A 29 15.38 -2.82 -18.72
CA ASP A 29 15.97 -1.99 -17.66
C ASP A 29 15.10 -1.97 -16.41
N ALA A 30 13.78 -1.81 -16.56
CA ALA A 30 12.83 -1.83 -15.45
C ALA A 30 12.86 -3.17 -14.69
N LEU A 31 12.78 -4.29 -15.41
CA LEU A 31 12.82 -5.62 -14.80
C LEU A 31 14.17 -5.90 -14.15
N GLY A 32 15.27 -5.55 -14.82
CA GLY A 32 16.62 -5.68 -14.28
C GLY A 32 16.81 -4.89 -12.99
N ARG A 33 16.36 -3.62 -12.95
CA ARG A 33 16.38 -2.80 -11.73
C ARG A 33 15.53 -3.39 -10.62
N MET A 34 14.33 -3.89 -10.93
CA MET A 34 13.47 -4.53 -9.93
C MET A 34 14.18 -5.71 -9.27
N LEU A 35 14.80 -6.59 -10.06
CA LEU A 35 15.52 -7.75 -9.53
C LEU A 35 16.75 -7.36 -8.69
N ILE A 36 17.42 -6.26 -9.01
CA ILE A 36 18.59 -5.77 -8.23
C ILE A 36 18.15 -5.07 -6.94
N VAL A 37 17.23 -4.12 -7.05
CA VAL A 37 16.83 -3.22 -5.95
C VAL A 37 15.89 -3.92 -4.96
N TYR A 38 15.06 -4.86 -5.45
CA TYR A 38 14.08 -5.59 -4.67
C TYR A 38 14.35 -7.09 -4.76
N PRO A 39 15.41 -7.60 -4.11
CA PRO A 39 15.86 -8.98 -4.26
C PRO A 39 14.81 -10.02 -3.86
N GLN A 40 13.84 -9.67 -3.01
CA GLN A 40 12.72 -10.54 -2.66
C GLN A 40 11.87 -10.95 -3.89
N THR A 41 11.84 -10.12 -4.93
CA THR A 41 11.10 -10.39 -6.16
C THR A 41 11.72 -11.51 -7.00
N LYS A 42 13.00 -11.85 -6.79
CA LYS A 42 13.69 -12.92 -7.53
C LYS A 42 13.06 -14.29 -7.32
N THR A 43 12.37 -14.49 -6.20
CA THR A 43 11.70 -15.75 -5.85
C THR A 43 10.68 -16.18 -6.91
N TYR A 44 9.98 -15.24 -7.53
CA TYR A 44 9.02 -15.50 -8.61
C TYR A 44 9.67 -15.93 -9.94
N PHE A 45 10.98 -15.72 -10.06
CA PHE A 45 11.76 -16.01 -11.27
C PHE A 45 12.80 -17.12 -11.04
N ALA A 46 12.66 -17.93 -9.99
CA ALA A 46 13.61 -18.99 -9.64
C ALA A 46 13.79 -20.06 -10.74
N HIS A 47 12.86 -20.14 -11.69
CA HIS A 47 12.94 -21.02 -12.85
C HIS A 47 13.87 -20.49 -13.96
N TRP A 48 14.33 -19.24 -13.89
CA TRP A 48 15.33 -18.70 -14.81
C TRP A 48 16.74 -19.02 -14.33
N LYS A 49 17.55 -19.61 -15.22
CA LYS A 49 18.95 -19.95 -14.94
C LYS A 49 19.85 -18.72 -14.77
N ASP A 50 19.45 -17.58 -15.35
CA ASP A 50 20.19 -16.32 -15.29
C ASP A 50 19.21 -15.17 -15.04
N LEU A 51 19.44 -14.44 -13.95
CA LEU A 51 18.66 -13.27 -13.52
C LEU A 51 19.44 -11.96 -13.71
N GLY A 52 20.57 -12.01 -14.42
CA GLY A 52 21.36 -10.83 -14.73
C GLY A 52 20.54 -9.82 -15.55
N PRO A 53 20.73 -8.50 -15.35
CA PRO A 53 19.94 -7.46 -16.00
C PRO A 53 20.04 -7.46 -17.53
N ASN A 54 21.07 -8.09 -18.09
CA ASN A 54 21.30 -8.23 -19.53
C ASN A 54 20.98 -9.63 -20.08
N SER A 55 20.50 -10.54 -19.23
CA SER A 55 20.22 -11.92 -19.60
C SER A 55 19.08 -12.01 -20.62
N ALA A 56 19.13 -13.04 -21.47
CA ALA A 56 18.07 -13.32 -22.43
C ALA A 56 16.66 -13.46 -21.81
N PRO A 57 16.46 -14.18 -20.67
CA PRO A 57 15.13 -14.26 -20.06
C PRO A 57 14.63 -12.91 -19.53
N VAL A 58 15.49 -12.08 -18.92
CA VAL A 58 15.11 -10.73 -18.46
C VAL A 58 14.71 -9.83 -19.63
N LYS A 59 15.46 -9.86 -20.74
CA LYS A 59 15.11 -9.13 -21.96
C LYS A 59 13.76 -9.56 -22.52
N LYS A 60 13.56 -10.88 -22.67
CA LYS A 60 12.33 -11.44 -23.24
C LYS A 60 11.12 -11.11 -22.38
N HIS A 61 11.21 -11.29 -21.07
CA HIS A 61 10.09 -11.02 -20.17
C HIS A 61 9.85 -9.51 -19.99
N GLY A 62 10.89 -8.69 -19.98
CA GLY A 62 10.76 -7.23 -20.02
C GLY A 62 9.94 -6.76 -21.22
N MET A 63 10.16 -7.34 -22.39
CA MET A 63 9.33 -7.09 -23.57
C MET A 63 7.87 -7.54 -23.37
N THR A 64 7.63 -8.70 -22.75
CA THR A 64 6.27 -9.17 -22.40
C THR A 64 5.55 -8.18 -21.47
N VAL A 65 6.24 -7.69 -20.43
CA VAL A 65 5.70 -6.68 -19.51
C VAL A 65 5.28 -5.42 -20.27
N MET A 66 6.14 -4.93 -21.16
CA MET A 66 5.85 -3.72 -21.93
C MET A 66 4.77 -3.92 -23.00
N GLY A 67 4.58 -5.15 -23.50
CA GLY A 67 3.40 -5.52 -24.28
C GLY A 67 2.10 -5.39 -23.47
N GLY A 68 2.11 -5.82 -22.21
CA GLY A 68 0.98 -5.61 -21.28
C GLY A 68 0.71 -4.12 -21.01
N VAL A 69 1.76 -3.31 -20.86
CA VAL A 69 1.63 -1.84 -20.72
C VAL A 69 1.04 -1.23 -21.99
N ALA A 70 1.49 -1.65 -23.17
CA ALA A 70 0.94 -1.19 -24.44
C ALA A 70 -0.57 -1.47 -24.52
N ASP A 71 -0.97 -2.70 -24.20
CA ASP A 71 -2.37 -3.12 -24.18
C ASP A 71 -3.19 -2.28 -23.18
N ALA A 72 -2.66 -2.05 -21.98
CA ALA A 72 -3.28 -1.17 -20.98
C ALA A 72 -3.49 0.27 -21.51
N VAL A 73 -2.52 0.85 -22.22
CA VAL A 73 -2.66 2.18 -22.83
C VAL A 73 -3.77 2.21 -23.88
N THR A 74 -3.90 1.15 -24.69
CA THR A 74 -4.98 1.06 -25.68
C THR A 74 -6.36 0.94 -25.03
N LYS A 75 -6.44 0.25 -23.89
CA LYS A 75 -7.69 -0.02 -23.15
C LYS A 75 -7.87 0.88 -21.93
N ILE A 76 -7.21 2.04 -21.89
CA ILE A 76 -7.15 2.91 -20.70
C ILE A 76 -8.51 3.47 -20.27
N ASP A 77 -9.50 3.39 -21.13
CA ASP A 77 -10.87 3.80 -20.84
C ASP A 77 -11.64 2.77 -19.98
N ASP A 78 -11.28 1.48 -20.07
CA ASP A 78 -11.75 0.41 -19.19
C ASP A 78 -10.64 -0.63 -18.97
N LEU A 79 -9.73 -0.33 -18.04
CA LEU A 79 -8.62 -1.22 -17.67
C LEU A 79 -9.11 -2.51 -17.00
N THR A 80 -10.26 -2.48 -16.33
CA THR A 80 -10.77 -3.63 -15.57
C THR A 80 -11.19 -4.74 -16.52
N ALA A 81 -12.03 -4.41 -17.51
CA ALA A 81 -12.38 -5.35 -18.56
C ALA A 81 -11.17 -5.64 -19.47
N GLY A 82 -10.40 -4.60 -19.80
CA GLY A 82 -9.35 -4.70 -20.80
C GLY A 82 -8.18 -5.60 -20.43
N LEU A 83 -7.88 -5.73 -19.14
CA LEU A 83 -6.77 -6.55 -18.62
C LEU A 83 -7.24 -7.77 -17.83
N LEU A 84 -8.51 -8.18 -17.97
CA LEU A 84 -9.11 -9.27 -17.18
C LEU A 84 -8.26 -10.55 -17.23
N ASN A 85 -7.88 -11.01 -18.43
CA ASN A 85 -7.07 -12.23 -18.59
C ASN A 85 -5.70 -12.12 -17.88
N LEU A 86 -5.06 -10.96 -17.92
CA LEU A 86 -3.79 -10.74 -17.25
C LEU A 86 -3.97 -10.71 -15.73
N SER A 87 -5.07 -10.11 -15.26
CA SER A 87 -5.46 -10.10 -13.85
C SER A 87 -5.70 -11.52 -13.33
N GLU A 88 -6.48 -12.34 -14.05
CA GLU A 88 -6.76 -13.73 -13.69
C GLU A 88 -5.48 -14.58 -13.68
N LEU A 89 -4.60 -14.40 -14.65
CA LEU A 89 -3.30 -15.07 -14.68
C LEU A 89 -2.48 -14.77 -13.42
N HIS A 90 -2.41 -13.51 -13.00
CA HIS A 90 -1.68 -13.11 -11.79
C HIS A 90 -2.35 -13.59 -10.51
N ALA A 91 -3.69 -13.54 -10.46
CA ALA A 91 -4.45 -13.91 -9.27
C ALA A 91 -4.46 -15.42 -9.02
N PHE A 92 -4.68 -16.23 -10.06
CA PHE A 92 -5.00 -17.65 -9.90
C PHE A 92 -3.84 -18.58 -10.25
N THR A 93 -3.01 -18.22 -11.23
CA THR A 93 -1.91 -19.05 -11.71
C THR A 93 -0.57 -18.65 -11.10
N LEU A 94 -0.15 -17.39 -11.30
CA LEU A 94 1.16 -16.93 -10.85
C LEU A 94 1.18 -16.64 -9.35
N ARG A 95 0.05 -16.21 -8.79
CA ARG A 95 -0.16 -15.91 -7.37
C ARG A 95 0.93 -15.00 -6.80
N ILE A 96 1.33 -14.02 -7.60
CA ILE A 96 2.34 -13.04 -7.20
C ILE A 96 1.76 -12.21 -6.07
N ASP A 97 2.51 -12.02 -4.99
CA ASP A 97 2.04 -11.23 -3.86
C ASP A 97 1.79 -9.77 -4.30
N PRO A 98 0.58 -9.22 -4.08
CA PRO A 98 0.24 -7.84 -4.46
C PRO A 98 1.18 -6.76 -3.92
N GLN A 99 1.92 -7.03 -2.84
CA GLN A 99 2.95 -6.11 -2.32
C GLN A 99 3.98 -5.73 -3.40
N ASN A 100 4.21 -6.61 -4.38
CA ASN A 100 5.13 -6.39 -5.49
C ASN A 100 4.55 -5.45 -6.58
N PHE A 101 3.23 -5.23 -6.60
CA PHE A 101 2.55 -4.33 -7.56
C PHE A 101 2.05 -3.01 -6.95
N LYS A 102 2.30 -2.77 -5.66
CA LYS A 102 1.83 -1.57 -4.92
C LYS A 102 0.31 -1.28 -5.02
N MET A 103 -0.54 -2.28 -5.30
CA MET A 103 -1.99 -2.13 -5.40
C MET A 103 -2.70 -3.09 -4.44
N THR A 104 -3.45 -2.54 -3.48
CA THR A 104 -4.34 -3.31 -2.59
C THR A 104 -5.71 -2.64 -2.58
N SER A 105 -6.66 -3.19 -3.34
CA SER A 105 -8.08 -2.94 -3.14
C SER A 105 -8.66 -3.97 -2.17
N LEU A 106 -9.66 -3.56 -1.40
CA LEU A 106 -10.36 -4.45 -0.48
C LEU A 106 -11.51 -5.14 -1.22
N THR A 107 -11.51 -6.46 -1.22
CA THR A 107 -12.65 -7.27 -1.65
C THR A 107 -13.80 -7.16 -0.65
N ALA A 108 -15.00 -7.59 -1.03
CA ALA A 108 -16.13 -7.65 -0.11
C ALA A 108 -15.82 -8.51 1.13
N LYS A 109 -15.08 -9.60 0.95
CA LYS A 109 -14.64 -10.48 2.04
C LYS A 109 -13.67 -9.76 2.97
N ASP A 110 -12.65 -9.06 2.43
CA ASP A 110 -11.71 -8.29 3.27
C ASP A 110 -12.46 -7.27 4.13
N LYS A 111 -13.41 -6.53 3.52
CA LYS A 111 -14.20 -5.51 4.21
C LYS A 111 -15.04 -6.11 5.34
N ALA A 112 -15.69 -7.23 5.10
CA ALA A 112 -16.49 -7.94 6.10
C ALA A 112 -15.61 -8.43 7.26
N THR A 113 -14.45 -9.03 6.96
CA THR A 113 -13.49 -9.49 7.97
C THR A 113 -12.96 -8.34 8.82
N VAL A 114 -12.60 -7.21 8.20
CA VAL A 114 -12.14 -6.00 8.92
C VAL A 114 -13.23 -5.47 9.83
N LYS A 115 -14.47 -5.33 9.34
CA LYS A 115 -15.61 -4.86 10.15
C LYS A 115 -15.88 -5.79 11.34
N ALA A 116 -15.90 -7.09 11.11
CA ALA A 116 -16.14 -8.09 12.15
C ALA A 116 -15.06 -8.09 13.23
N PHE A 117 -13.78 -8.11 12.82
CA PHE A 117 -12.66 -8.05 13.75
C PHE A 117 -12.62 -6.71 14.51
N TRP A 118 -12.84 -5.58 13.83
CA TRP A 118 -12.89 -4.27 14.47
C TRP A 118 -13.99 -4.20 15.53
N ALA A 119 -15.17 -4.76 15.27
CA ALA A 119 -16.26 -4.80 16.25
C ALA A 119 -15.85 -5.51 17.56
N GLN A 120 -15.02 -6.57 17.47
CA GLN A 120 -14.51 -7.29 18.64
C GLN A 120 -13.47 -6.49 19.43
N VAL A 121 -12.56 -5.79 18.74
CA VAL A 121 -11.39 -5.16 19.38
C VAL A 121 -11.56 -3.67 19.69
N SER A 122 -12.58 -3.01 19.13
CA SER A 122 -12.79 -1.55 19.23
C SER A 122 -12.89 -1.04 20.67
N GLY A 123 -13.36 -1.84 21.62
CA GLY A 123 -13.37 -1.49 23.05
C GLY A 123 -11.98 -1.25 23.65
N LYS A 124 -10.91 -1.66 22.96
CA LYS A 124 -9.51 -1.45 23.32
C LYS A 124 -8.77 -0.50 22.38
N ALA A 125 -9.48 0.20 21.48
CA ALA A 125 -8.89 1.11 20.50
C ALA A 125 -7.92 2.12 21.13
N ALA A 126 -8.27 2.67 22.29
CA ALA A 126 -7.41 3.60 23.02
C ALA A 126 -6.08 2.96 23.43
N ASP A 127 -6.09 1.73 23.94
CA ASP A 127 -4.90 1.03 24.40
C ASP A 127 -4.03 0.55 23.23
N ILE A 128 -4.67 0.09 22.14
CA ILE A 128 -4.00 -0.26 20.88
C ILE A 128 -3.19 0.94 20.37
N GLY A 129 -3.82 2.13 20.34
CA GLY A 129 -3.19 3.34 19.81
C GLY A 129 -2.01 3.83 20.66
N LYS A 130 -2.14 3.78 21.98
CA LYS A 130 -1.07 4.14 22.92
C LYS A 130 0.16 3.26 22.70
N ASP A 131 -0.03 1.94 22.64
CA ASP A 131 1.07 0.99 22.46
C ASP A 131 1.68 1.11 21.05
N ALA A 132 0.85 1.17 20.00
CA ALA A 132 1.33 1.25 18.63
C ALA A 132 2.17 2.51 18.37
N LEU A 133 1.74 3.67 18.87
CA LEU A 133 2.51 4.91 18.73
C LEU A 133 3.80 4.87 19.58
N GLY A 134 3.72 4.35 20.80
CA GLY A 134 4.91 4.17 21.65
C GLY A 134 5.98 3.29 20.99
N ARG A 135 5.56 2.15 20.41
CA ARG A 135 6.44 1.25 19.66
C ARG A 135 7.04 1.91 18.43
N MET A 136 6.25 2.65 17.66
CA MET A 136 6.74 3.38 16.50
C MET A 136 7.88 4.32 16.88
N LEU A 137 7.72 5.11 17.95
CA LEU A 137 8.74 6.07 18.37
C LEU A 137 10.01 5.39 18.91
N ILE A 138 9.92 4.19 19.49
CA ILE A 138 11.10 3.44 19.95
C ILE A 138 11.82 2.76 18.79
N VAL A 139 11.08 1.95 18.01
CA VAL A 139 11.65 1.05 17.01
C VAL A 139 12.05 1.80 15.73
N TYR A 140 11.38 2.92 15.45
CA TYR A 140 11.61 3.75 14.27
C TYR A 140 11.91 5.19 14.71
N PRO A 141 13.08 5.47 15.30
CA PRO A 141 13.40 6.76 15.91
C PRO A 141 13.37 7.93 14.92
N GLN A 142 13.53 7.69 13.62
CA GLN A 142 13.37 8.71 12.58
C GLN A 142 11.97 9.34 12.59
N THR A 143 10.94 8.61 13.04
CA THR A 143 9.56 9.12 13.13
C THR A 143 9.39 10.19 14.21
N LYS A 144 10.31 10.30 15.17
CA LYS A 144 10.27 11.32 16.24
C LYS A 144 10.35 12.74 15.70
N THR A 145 10.92 12.96 14.51
CA THR A 145 11.06 14.30 13.92
C THR A 145 9.71 15.02 13.79
N TYR A 146 8.63 14.29 13.48
CA TYR A 146 7.28 14.83 13.35
C TYR A 146 6.65 15.25 14.69
N PHE A 147 7.25 14.84 15.80
CA PHE A 147 6.75 15.07 17.16
C PHE A 147 7.74 15.89 18.01
N ALA A 148 8.71 16.56 17.40
CA ALA A 148 9.75 17.33 18.12
C ALA A 148 9.20 18.46 19.01
N HIS A 149 7.94 18.86 18.82
CA HIS A 149 7.24 19.84 19.64
C HIS A 149 6.75 19.26 21.00
N TRP A 150 6.75 17.93 21.18
CA TRP A 150 6.46 17.31 22.47
C TRP A 150 7.70 17.28 23.35
N LYS A 151 7.55 17.75 24.60
CA LYS A 151 8.63 17.75 25.60
C LYS A 151 9.05 16.34 26.03
N ASP A 152 8.15 15.36 25.93
CA ASP A 152 8.38 13.98 26.32
C ASP A 152 7.86 13.01 25.25
N LEU A 153 8.80 12.33 24.59
CA LEU A 153 8.56 11.32 23.56
C LEU A 153 8.70 9.88 24.08
N GLY A 154 8.75 9.70 25.40
CA GLY A 154 8.74 8.39 26.03
C GLY A 154 7.46 7.61 25.63
N PRO A 155 7.55 6.28 25.47
CA PRO A 155 6.42 5.45 25.00
C PRO A 155 5.17 5.56 25.88
N ASN A 156 5.36 5.92 27.15
CA ASN A 156 4.30 6.02 28.15
C ASN A 156 3.90 7.46 28.49
N SER A 157 4.47 8.45 27.79
CA SER A 157 4.22 9.86 28.07
C SER A 157 2.76 10.23 27.79
N ALA A 158 2.28 11.25 28.49
CA ALA A 158 0.93 11.78 28.28
C ALA A 158 0.64 12.20 26.82
N PRO A 159 1.52 12.95 26.12
CA PRO A 159 1.25 13.34 24.73
C PRO A 159 1.23 12.14 23.77
N VAL A 160 2.14 11.17 23.93
CA VAL A 160 2.15 9.93 23.12
C VAL A 160 0.85 9.15 23.34
N LYS A 161 0.44 8.95 24.59
CA LYS A 161 -0.82 8.25 24.88
C LYS A 161 -2.03 8.97 24.30
N LYS A 162 -2.10 10.31 24.45
CA LYS A 162 -3.19 11.12 23.93
C LYS A 162 -3.29 11.02 22.41
N HIS A 163 -2.17 11.16 21.71
CA HIS A 163 -2.17 11.12 20.25
C HIS A 163 -2.41 9.71 19.71
N GLY A 164 -1.91 8.67 20.37
CA GLY A 164 -2.24 7.28 20.02
C GLY A 164 -3.74 7.02 20.02
N MET A 165 -4.48 7.58 21.00
CA MET A 165 -5.95 7.51 21.01
C MET A 165 -6.57 8.27 19.83
N THR A 166 -6.05 9.45 19.48
CA THR A 166 -6.49 10.21 18.31
C THR A 166 -6.31 9.43 17.00
N VAL A 167 -5.14 8.78 16.83
CA VAL A 167 -4.85 7.92 15.67
C VAL A 167 -5.90 6.82 15.54
N MET A 168 -6.20 6.12 16.64
CA MET A 168 -7.17 5.03 16.58
C MET A 168 -8.62 5.50 16.42
N GLY A 169 -8.93 6.76 16.79
CA GLY A 169 -10.16 7.42 16.38
C GLY A 169 -10.27 7.57 14.85
N GLY A 170 -9.17 7.95 14.20
CA GLY A 170 -9.09 8.00 12.73
C GLY A 170 -9.21 6.61 12.08
N VAL A 171 -8.61 5.57 12.68
CA VAL A 171 -8.77 4.19 12.21
C VAL A 171 -10.23 3.72 12.36
N ALA A 172 -10.88 4.04 13.47
CA ALA A 172 -12.29 3.72 13.69
C ALA A 172 -13.19 4.36 12.61
N ASP A 173 -12.99 5.65 12.35
CA ASP A 173 -13.69 6.39 11.29
C ASP A 173 -13.45 5.76 9.91
N ALA A 174 -12.20 5.38 9.60
CA ALA A 174 -11.86 4.69 8.36
C ALA A 174 -12.59 3.36 8.19
N VAL A 175 -12.81 2.58 9.26
CA VAL A 175 -13.61 1.33 9.18
C VAL A 175 -15.06 1.63 8.79
N THR A 176 -15.65 2.73 9.27
CA THR A 176 -17.01 3.15 8.87
C THR A 176 -17.07 3.58 7.40
N LYS A 177 -15.95 4.08 6.86
CA LYS A 177 -15.80 4.59 5.49
C LYS A 177 -15.11 3.59 4.54
N ILE A 178 -15.03 2.32 4.92
CA ILE A 178 -14.22 1.31 4.21
C ILE A 178 -14.62 1.08 2.75
N ASP A 179 -15.84 1.49 2.38
CA ASP A 179 -16.35 1.39 1.02
C ASP A 179 -15.80 2.48 0.09
N ASP A 180 -15.48 3.66 0.63
CA ASP A 180 -14.80 4.75 -0.06
C ASP A 180 -13.89 5.54 0.91
N LEU A 181 -12.70 4.99 1.17
CA LEU A 181 -11.71 5.59 2.07
C LEU A 181 -11.18 6.92 1.53
N THR A 182 -11.04 7.05 0.20
CA THR A 182 -10.49 8.25 -0.43
C THR A 182 -11.40 9.45 -0.22
N ALA A 183 -12.70 9.30 -0.51
CA ALA A 183 -13.66 10.37 -0.24
C ALA A 183 -13.87 10.57 1.26
N GLY A 184 -14.00 9.49 2.02
CA GLY A 184 -14.30 9.54 3.45
C GLY A 184 -13.22 10.21 4.30
N LEU A 185 -11.96 10.14 3.89
CA LEU A 185 -10.81 10.64 4.66
C LEU A 185 -10.16 11.88 4.03
N LEU A 186 -10.84 12.53 3.09
CA LEU A 186 -10.32 13.68 2.34
C LEU A 186 -9.72 14.76 3.25
N ASN A 187 -10.46 15.21 4.27
CA ASN A 187 -9.98 16.24 5.21
C ASN A 187 -8.73 15.80 5.97
N LEU A 188 -8.64 14.51 6.33
CA LEU A 188 -7.48 13.96 7.02
C LEU A 188 -6.28 13.85 6.06
N SER A 189 -6.52 13.54 4.79
CA SER A 189 -5.48 13.59 3.75
C SER A 189 -4.94 15.00 3.56
N GLU A 190 -5.80 16.02 3.46
CA GLU A 190 -5.38 17.43 3.32
C GLU A 190 -4.57 17.90 4.52
N LEU A 191 -4.99 17.55 5.74
CA LEU A 191 -4.24 17.85 6.96
C LEU A 191 -2.83 17.25 6.91
N HIS A 192 -2.71 15.97 6.54
CA HIS A 192 -1.42 15.30 6.47
C HIS A 192 -0.55 15.84 5.34
N ALA A 193 -1.13 16.11 4.17
CA ALA A 193 -0.42 16.57 2.98
C ALA A 193 0.06 18.02 3.09
N PHE A 194 -0.80 18.94 3.50
CA PHE A 194 -0.53 20.37 3.39
C PHE A 194 -0.04 21.00 4.68
N THR A 195 -0.55 20.55 5.83
CA THR A 195 -0.19 21.10 7.15
C THR A 195 0.94 20.31 7.79
N LEU A 196 0.75 19.00 8.00
CA LEU A 196 1.72 18.18 8.74
C LEU A 196 2.91 17.74 7.89
N ARG A 197 2.70 17.60 6.57
CA ARG A 197 3.70 17.20 5.57
C ARG A 197 4.46 15.94 5.97
N ILE A 198 3.74 14.95 6.50
CA ILE A 198 4.33 13.67 6.91
C ILE A 198 4.78 12.93 5.65
N ASP A 199 6.00 12.41 5.58
CA ASP A 199 6.39 11.60 4.40
C ASP A 199 5.48 10.35 4.37
N PRO A 200 4.78 10.06 3.24
CA PRO A 200 3.85 8.94 3.14
C PRO A 200 4.46 7.56 3.47
N GLN A 201 5.78 7.39 3.42
CA GLN A 201 6.45 6.16 3.85
C GLN A 201 6.20 5.84 5.33
N ASN A 202 6.02 6.87 6.18
CA ASN A 202 5.81 6.67 7.63
C ASN A 202 4.44 6.08 7.97
N PHE A 203 3.43 6.23 7.11
CA PHE A 203 2.12 5.59 7.34
C PHE A 203 2.23 4.07 7.40
N LYS A 204 3.13 3.47 6.60
CA LYS A 204 3.38 2.02 6.61
C LYS A 204 4.04 1.56 7.91
N ILE A 205 4.91 2.40 8.47
CA ILE A 205 5.57 2.14 9.75
C ILE A 205 4.52 2.07 10.86
N LEU A 206 3.63 3.07 10.93
CA LEU A 206 2.56 3.07 11.93
C LEU A 206 1.58 1.90 11.73
N ALA A 207 1.18 1.62 10.48
CA ALA A 207 0.34 0.48 10.14
C ALA A 207 0.94 -0.85 10.64
N HIS A 208 2.24 -1.07 10.42
CA HIS A 208 2.93 -2.25 10.92
C HIS A 208 2.88 -2.35 12.46
N ASN A 209 3.14 -1.25 13.18
CA ASN A 209 3.07 -1.24 14.64
C ASN A 209 1.65 -1.50 15.15
N ILE A 210 0.60 -1.04 14.45
CA ILE A 210 -0.79 -1.39 14.77
C ILE A 210 -1.01 -2.91 14.63
N LEU A 211 -0.56 -3.53 13.53
CA LEU A 211 -0.68 -4.98 13.34
C LEU A 211 0.04 -5.78 14.43
N VAL A 212 1.24 -5.36 14.83
CA VAL A 212 2.00 -5.98 15.93
C VAL A 212 1.20 -5.93 17.23
N VAL A 213 0.62 -4.78 17.57
CA VAL A 213 -0.16 -4.62 18.80
C VAL A 213 -1.46 -5.45 18.75
N LEU A 214 -2.14 -5.48 17.61
CA LEU A 214 -3.32 -6.33 17.41
C LEU A 214 -2.98 -7.81 17.62
N ALA A 215 -1.86 -8.28 17.08
CA ALA A 215 -1.40 -9.67 17.26
C ALA A 215 -1.07 -10.00 18.72
N ILE A 216 -0.47 -9.05 19.46
CA ILE A 216 -0.12 -9.24 20.88
C ILE A 216 -1.36 -9.23 21.77
N MET A 217 -2.30 -8.33 21.52
CA MET A 217 -3.48 -8.13 22.39
C MET A 217 -4.60 -9.14 22.11
N PHE A 218 -4.69 -9.65 20.88
CA PHE A 218 -5.78 -10.51 20.43
C PHE A 218 -5.24 -11.77 19.70
N PRO A 219 -4.38 -12.58 20.33
CA PRO A 219 -3.69 -13.68 19.66
C PRO A 219 -4.63 -14.77 19.13
N THR A 220 -5.82 -14.91 19.73
CA THR A 220 -6.84 -15.89 19.29
C THR A 220 -7.64 -15.35 18.10
N GLU A 221 -8.04 -14.08 18.14
CA GLU A 221 -8.86 -13.43 17.13
C GLU A 221 -8.04 -13.00 15.90
N PHE A 222 -6.75 -12.68 16.08
CA PHE A 222 -5.84 -12.24 15.03
C PHE A 222 -5.29 -13.41 14.20
N THR A 223 -6.22 -14.14 13.58
CA THR A 223 -5.92 -15.26 12.68
C THR A 223 -5.15 -14.81 11.44
N PRO A 224 -4.50 -15.73 10.68
CA PRO A 224 -3.82 -15.39 9.43
C PRO A 224 -4.71 -14.66 8.42
N GLU A 225 -5.99 -15.02 8.35
CA GLU A 225 -6.96 -14.37 7.48
C GLU A 225 -7.27 -12.93 7.93
N VAL A 226 -7.50 -12.72 9.23
CA VAL A 226 -7.68 -11.37 9.80
C VAL A 226 -6.45 -10.52 9.57
N HIS A 227 -5.25 -11.09 9.77
CA HIS A 227 -3.99 -10.39 9.54
C HIS A 227 -3.88 -9.86 8.11
N VAL A 228 -4.10 -10.71 7.10
CA VAL A 228 -4.05 -10.28 5.68
C VAL A 228 -5.10 -9.20 5.38
N CYS A 229 -6.32 -9.35 5.89
CA CYS A 229 -7.38 -8.37 5.66
C CYS A 229 -7.07 -7.02 6.32
N MET A 230 -6.56 -7.03 7.56
CA MET A 230 -6.17 -5.83 8.29
C MET A 230 -4.96 -5.13 7.67
N ASP A 231 -3.96 -5.87 7.21
CA ASP A 231 -2.80 -5.32 6.50
C ASP A 231 -3.25 -4.61 5.21
N LYS A 232 -4.08 -5.28 4.39
CA LYS A 232 -4.67 -4.67 3.19
C LYS A 232 -5.47 -3.41 3.52
N PHE A 233 -6.24 -3.42 4.60
CA PHE A 233 -7.03 -2.27 5.03
C PHE A 233 -6.15 -1.09 5.45
N LEU A 234 -5.13 -1.33 6.28
CA LEU A 234 -4.21 -0.28 6.71
C LEU A 234 -3.37 0.26 5.54
N ALA A 235 -3.02 -0.58 4.57
CA ALA A 235 -2.39 -0.14 3.32
C ALA A 235 -3.32 0.73 2.47
N ALA A 236 -4.61 0.40 2.38
CA ALA A 236 -5.61 1.21 1.68
C ALA A 236 -5.88 2.53 2.42
N LEU A 237 -5.92 2.51 3.75
CA LEU A 237 -6.01 3.70 4.60
C LEU A 237 -4.82 4.64 4.39
N ALA A 238 -3.59 4.10 4.43
CA ALA A 238 -2.37 4.87 4.18
C ALA A 238 -2.37 5.50 2.77
N ARG A 239 -2.89 4.78 1.77
CA ARG A 239 -3.06 5.33 0.41
C ARG A 239 -4.04 6.50 0.40
N ALA A 240 -5.20 6.36 1.05
CA ALA A 240 -6.19 7.42 1.14
C ALA A 240 -5.65 8.67 1.83
N LEU A 241 -4.85 8.51 2.90
CA LEU A 241 -4.16 9.64 3.55
C LEU A 241 -3.15 10.33 2.63
N ALA A 242 -2.49 9.56 1.77
CA ALA A 242 -1.50 10.08 0.82
C ALA A 242 -2.12 10.70 -0.45
N GLU A 243 -3.44 10.68 -0.62
CA GLU A 243 -4.11 11.09 -1.86
C GLU A 243 -3.75 12.52 -2.30
N LYS A 244 -3.74 13.47 -1.35
CA LYS A 244 -3.52 14.91 -1.65
C LYS A 244 -2.08 15.36 -1.73
N TYR A 245 -1.11 14.44 -1.67
CA TYR A 245 0.31 14.81 -1.74
C TYR A 245 0.79 15.22 -3.14
N ARG A 246 0.03 14.89 -4.19
CA ARG A 246 0.39 15.16 -5.59
C ARG A 246 -0.83 15.30 -6.49
#